data_AF-A0A2E9P6Y8-F1
#
_entry.id   AF-A0A2E9P6Y8-F1
#
_cell.length_a   1.000
_cell.length_b   1.000
_cell.length_c   1.000
_cell.angle_alpha   90.00
_cell.angle_beta   90.00
_cell.angle_gamma   90.00
#
_symmetry.space_group_name_H-M   'P 1'
#
loop_
_entity.id
_entity.type
_entity.pdbx_description
1 polymer ?
#
loop_
_entity_poly.entity_id
_entity_poly.type
_entity_poly.pdbx_seq_one_letter_code
_entity_poly.pdbx_strand_id
1 'polypeptide(L)'
;MKPMTVVLESPIRWGLVFSELEIQSLDNDLDPILVEEGQLHLRQAIEDELVLLLPIMPMHETCNREWISDSERVDVSEKKSPFAVLAAFKNEQGS
;
A
#
# COMPACT_ATOMS: atom_id res chain seq x y z
N MET A 1 22.18 8.38 12.60
CA MET A 1 21.25 8.65 11.47
C MET A 1 21.25 10.15 11.24
N LYS A 2 21.61 10.62 10.05
CA LYS A 2 21.54 12.04 9.70
C LYS A 2 20.21 12.29 8.98
N PRO A 3 19.57 13.47 9.10
CA PRO A 3 18.45 13.82 8.25
C PRO A 3 18.82 13.71 6.77
N MET A 4 17.87 13.36 5.91
CA MET A 4 18.02 13.44 4.45
C MET A 4 16.91 14.32 3.89
N THR A 5 17.17 14.91 2.73
CA THR A 5 16.18 15.71 2.00
C THR A 5 15.96 15.05 0.65
N VAL A 6 14.70 14.83 0.29
CA VAL A 6 14.28 14.27 -0.99
C VAL A 6 13.21 15.17 -1.59
N VAL A 7 13.28 15.38 -2.90
CA VAL A 7 12.25 16.10 -3.65
C VAL A 7 11.19 15.09 -4.08
N LEU A 8 9.93 15.38 -3.78
CA LEU A 8 8.79 14.59 -4.21
C LEU A 8 8.03 15.37 -5.28
N GLU A 9 7.75 14.72 -6.40
CA GLU A 9 6.96 15.27 -7.49
C GLU A 9 6.06 14.17 -8.06
N SER A 10 4.77 14.45 -8.17
CA SER A 10 3.79 13.52 -8.73
C SER A 10 2.61 14.26 -9.33
N PRO A 11 2.07 13.81 -10.47
CA PRO A 11 0.77 14.27 -10.94
C PRO A 11 -0.33 13.70 -10.02
N ILE A 12 -1.18 14.59 -9.50
CA ILE A 12 -2.35 14.21 -8.70
C ILE A 12 -3.56 14.15 -9.64
N ARG A 13 -4.29 13.04 -9.63
CA ARG A 13 -5.48 12.82 -10.48
C ARG A 13 -6.65 12.35 -9.63
N TRP A 14 -7.36 13.29 -9.00
CA TRP A 14 -8.52 12.96 -8.19
C TRP A 14 -9.82 12.99 -9.00
N GLY A 15 -10.68 12.02 -8.73
CA GLY A 15 -12.09 12.03 -9.11
C GLY A 15 -12.93 12.39 -7.90
N LEU A 16 -13.56 13.58 -7.92
CA LEU A 16 -14.44 13.99 -6.84
C LEU A 16 -15.79 13.28 -6.98
N VAL A 17 -16.21 12.60 -5.92
CA VAL A 17 -17.49 11.89 -5.84
C VAL A 17 -18.27 12.37 -4.63
N PHE A 18 -19.60 12.38 -4.71
CA PHE A 18 -20.47 12.84 -3.63
C PHE A 18 -21.21 11.68 -2.94
N SER A 19 -20.99 10.46 -3.42
CA SER A 19 -21.49 9.23 -2.83
C SER A 19 -20.59 8.05 -3.17
N GLU A 20 -20.59 7.01 -2.33
CA GLU A 20 -19.81 5.78 -2.60
C GLU A 20 -20.25 5.05 -3.87
N LEU A 21 -21.51 5.24 -4.30
CA LEU A 21 -22.04 4.62 -5.51
C LEU A 21 -21.36 5.16 -6.78
N GLU A 22 -20.97 6.43 -6.78
CA GLU A 22 -20.31 7.10 -7.90
C GLU A 22 -18.87 6.58 -8.14
N ILE A 23 -18.22 6.03 -7.10
CA ILE A 23 -16.86 5.49 -7.18
C ILE A 23 -16.76 4.41 -8.27
N GLN A 24 -17.79 3.57 -8.41
CA GLN A 24 -17.80 2.47 -9.38
C GLN A 24 -17.90 2.95 -10.83
N SER A 25 -18.36 4.18 -11.04
CA SER A 25 -18.48 4.80 -12.36
C SER A 25 -17.30 5.69 -12.73
N LEU A 26 -16.35 5.86 -11.80
CA LEU A 26 -15.17 6.67 -12.02
C LEU A 26 -14.19 5.95 -12.94
N ASP A 27 -13.49 6.72 -13.78
CA ASP A 27 -12.42 6.15 -14.59
C ASP A 27 -11.32 5.57 -13.70
N ASN A 28 -10.79 4.40 -14.08
CA ASN A 28 -9.81 3.65 -13.28
C ASN A 28 -8.46 4.38 -13.12
N ASP A 29 -8.22 5.46 -13.86
CA ASP A 29 -7.01 6.27 -13.75
C ASP A 29 -7.14 7.42 -12.74
N LEU A 30 -8.32 7.62 -12.16
CA LEU A 30 -8.59 8.62 -11.14
C LEU A 30 -8.67 7.99 -9.76
N ASP A 31 -8.06 8.64 -8.78
CA ASP A 31 -8.17 8.26 -7.38
C ASP A 31 -9.43 8.92 -6.79
N PRO A 32 -10.41 8.13 -6.31
CA PRO A 32 -11.69 8.66 -5.84
C PRO A 32 -11.52 9.41 -4.51
N ILE A 33 -12.07 10.62 -4.43
CA ILE A 33 -12.15 11.40 -3.20
C ILE A 33 -13.60 11.74 -2.90
N LEU A 34 -14.10 11.23 -1.78
CA LEU A 34 -15.46 11.51 -1.31
C LEU A 34 -15.53 12.94 -0.74
N VAL A 35 -16.45 13.73 -1.27
CA VAL A 35 -16.73 15.10 -0.83
C VAL A 35 -17.93 15.05 0.12
N GLU A 36 -17.68 15.34 1.40
CA GLU A 36 -18.70 15.38 2.45
C GLU A 36 -19.19 16.81 2.64
N GLU A 37 -20.51 17.00 2.76
CA GLU A 37 -21.13 18.33 2.97
C GLU A 37 -20.72 19.39 1.93
N GLY A 38 -20.32 18.96 0.73
CA GLY A 38 -19.83 19.86 -0.32
C GLY A 38 -18.43 20.41 -0.04
N GLN A 39 -17.69 19.84 0.91
CA GLN A 39 -16.33 20.24 1.27
C GLN A 39 -15.33 19.13 1.03
N LEU A 40 -14.21 19.48 0.40
CA LEU A 40 -13.06 18.61 0.22
C LEU A 40 -12.06 18.86 1.37
N HIS A 41 -11.72 17.81 2.10
CA HIS A 41 -10.67 17.84 3.12
C HIS A 41 -9.27 17.86 2.47
N LEU A 42 -8.93 18.97 1.80
CA LEU A 42 -7.75 19.09 0.94
C LEU A 42 -6.44 18.76 1.66
N ARG A 43 -6.31 19.13 2.93
CA ARG A 43 -5.12 18.81 3.74
C ARG A 43 -4.89 17.31 3.82
N GLN A 44 -5.93 16.57 4.19
CA GLN A 44 -5.85 15.12 4.35
C GLN A 44 -5.57 14.45 3.01
N ALA A 45 -6.28 14.86 1.95
CA ALA A 45 -6.04 14.34 0.60
C ALA A 45 -4.59 14.55 0.15
N ILE A 46 -4.01 15.75 0.35
CA ILE A 46 -2.59 16.00 0.04
C ILE A 46 -1.65 15.19 0.92
N GLU A 47 -1.95 15.04 2.22
CA GLU A 47 -1.12 14.24 3.13
C GLU A 47 -1.07 12.78 2.70
N ASP A 48 -2.21 12.20 2.30
CA ASP A 48 -2.29 10.83 1.79
C ASP A 48 -1.41 10.66 0.53
N GLU A 49 -1.49 11.59 -0.43
CA GLU A 49 -0.61 11.58 -1.62
C GLU A 49 0.87 11.65 -1.25
N LEU A 50 1.23 12.53 -0.31
CA LEU A 50 2.61 12.66 0.14
C LEU A 50 3.12 11.37 0.79
N VAL A 51 2.28 10.72 1.60
CA VAL A 51 2.62 9.43 2.24
C VAL A 51 2.85 8.35 1.18
N LEU A 52 2.02 8.29 0.15
CA LEU A 52 2.17 7.34 -0.96
C LEU A 52 3.43 7.59 -1.78
N LEU A 53 3.90 8.84 -1.85
CA LEU A 53 5.13 9.23 -2.55
C LEU A 53 6.40 8.97 -1.75
N LEU A 54 6.31 8.71 -0.45
CA LEU A 54 7.49 8.49 0.36
C LEU A 54 8.23 7.21 -0.06
N PRO A 55 9.57 7.25 -0.13
CA PRO A 55 10.35 6.05 -0.41
C PRO A 55 10.21 5.05 0.74
N ILE A 56 10.03 3.77 0.39
CA ILE A 56 9.96 2.66 1.36
C ILE A 56 11.20 2.64 2.28
N MET A 57 12.37 2.93 1.71
CA MET A 57 13.60 3.14 2.46
C MET A 57 14.24 4.48 2.08
N PRO A 58 14.19 5.48 2.98
CA PRO A 58 14.87 6.74 2.77
C PRO A 58 16.39 6.55 2.95
N MET A 59 17.16 6.66 1.86
CA MET A 59 18.61 6.49 1.89
C MET A 59 19.35 7.77 1.44
N HIS A 60 20.45 8.10 2.13
CA HIS A 60 21.39 9.11 1.63
C HIS A 60 22.16 8.59 0.41
N GLU A 61 22.59 9.50 -0.47
CA GLU A 61 23.39 9.16 -1.66
C GLU A 61 24.68 8.39 -1.30
N THR A 62 25.31 8.74 -0.17
CA THR A 62 26.54 8.10 0.35
C THR A 62 26.28 7.13 1.50
N CYS A 63 25.04 6.66 1.70
CA CYS A 63 24.79 5.63 2.72
C CYS A 63 25.47 4.32 2.29
N ASN A 64 26.52 3.91 3.02
CA ASN A 64 27.33 2.75 2.68
C ASN A 64 26.45 1.51 2.51
N ARG A 65 26.54 0.84 1.34
CA ARG A 65 25.67 -0.26 0.90
C ARG A 65 26.04 -1.58 1.58
N GLU A 66 26.21 -1.59 2.88
CA GLU A 66 26.28 -2.84 3.65
C GLU A 66 24.89 -3.22 4.14
N TRP A 67 23.90 -3.20 3.24
CA TRP A 67 22.70 -3.99 3.46
C TRP A 67 23.02 -5.40 2.98
N ILE A 68 23.63 -6.18 3.87
CA ILE A 68 23.65 -7.63 3.73
C ILE A 68 22.19 -8.04 3.91
N SER A 69 21.48 -8.30 2.82
CA SER A 69 20.33 -9.17 2.94
C SER A 69 20.90 -10.46 3.53
N ASP A 70 20.48 -10.83 4.74
CA ASP A 70 20.53 -12.24 5.12
C ASP A 70 19.61 -12.97 4.14
N SER A 71 20.14 -13.23 2.95
CA SER A 71 19.84 -14.43 2.21
C SER A 71 20.53 -15.58 2.94
N GLU A 72 20.37 -15.68 4.27
CA GLU A 72 20.26 -16.98 4.86
C GLU A 72 19.10 -17.62 4.13
N ARG A 73 19.46 -18.52 3.22
CA ARG A 73 18.56 -19.42 2.53
C ARG A 73 17.55 -19.86 3.57
N VAL A 74 16.32 -19.34 3.47
CA VAL A 74 15.21 -19.89 4.22
C VAL A 74 15.15 -21.32 3.73
N ASP A 75 15.69 -22.23 4.54
CA ASP A 75 15.55 -23.65 4.32
C ASP A 75 14.05 -23.88 4.32
N VAL A 76 13.48 -24.02 3.13
CA VAL A 76 12.10 -24.47 2.94
C VAL A 76 12.09 -25.96 3.25
N SER A 77 12.55 -26.33 4.44
CA SER A 77 12.13 -27.55 5.09
C SER A 77 10.62 -27.45 5.13
N GLU A 78 9.97 -28.43 4.51
CA GLU A 78 8.53 -28.53 4.29
C GLU A 78 7.76 -28.27 5.59
N LYS A 79 7.51 -26.99 5.89
CA LYS A 79 6.58 -26.59 6.93
C LYS A 79 5.21 -26.99 6.42
N LYS A 80 4.65 -28.05 7.00
CA LYS A 80 3.21 -28.32 6.97
C LYS A 80 2.51 -26.97 7.14
N SER A 81 1.77 -26.56 6.12
CA SER A 81 1.09 -25.26 6.09
C SER A 81 0.34 -25.04 7.40
N PRO A 82 0.40 -23.84 8.02
CA PRO A 82 -0.36 -23.53 9.24
C PRO A 82 -1.86 -23.77 9.10
N PHE A 83 -2.34 -23.81 7.85
CA PHE A 83 -3.73 -24.03 7.48
C PHE A 83 -4.01 -25.47 7.00
N ALA A 84 -3.09 -26.42 7.17
CA ALA A 84 -3.28 -27.81 6.78
C ALA A 84 -4.51 -28.45 7.45
N VAL A 85 -4.92 -27.93 8.61
CA VAL A 85 -6.15 -28.33 9.32
C VAL A 85 -7.41 -28.05 8.50
N LEU A 86 -7.41 -27.04 7.62
CA LEU A 86 -8.56 -26.72 6.76
C LEU A 86 -8.85 -27.77 5.70
N ALA A 87 -7.87 -28.61 5.35
CA ALA A 87 -8.08 -29.71 4.41
C ALA A 87 -9.01 -30.79 4.97
N ALA A 88 -8.99 -31.02 6.29
CA ALA A 88 -9.90 -31.97 6.95
C ALA A 88 -11.36 -31.49 6.91
N PHE A 89 -11.58 -30.19 7.05
CA PHE A 89 -12.92 -29.59 7.04
C PHE A 89 -13.57 -29.49 5.65
N LYS A 90 -12.80 -29.71 4.57
CA LYS A 90 -13.33 -29.70 3.19
C LYS A 90 -14.13 -30.96 2.85
N ASN A 91 -13.94 -32.05 3.59
CA ASN A 91 -14.60 -33.33 3.32
C ASN A 91 -15.85 -33.57 4.18
N GLU A 92 -16.08 -32.75 5.22
CA GLU A 92 -17.21 -32.93 6.16
C GLU A 92 -18.41 -32.02 5.85
N GLN A 93 -18.24 -31.02 4.98
CA GLN A 93 -19.32 -30.12 4.54
C GLN A 93 -19.71 -30.33 3.05
N GLY A 94 -19.32 -31.49 2.51
CA GLY A 94 -19.64 -31.92 1.15
C GLY A 94 -20.29 -33.31 1.12
N SER A 95 -21.31 -33.55 1.95
CA SER A 95 -22.35 -34.55 1.74
C SER A 95 -23.62 -34.18 2.47
#